data_AF-A0A8X6W1L6-F1
#
_entry.id   AF-A0A8X6W1L6-F1
#
_cell.length_a   1.000
_cell.length_b   1.000
_cell.length_c   1.000
_cell.angle_alpha   90.00
_cell.angle_beta   90.00
_cell.angle_gamma   90.00
#
_symmetry.space_group_name_H-M   'P 1'
#
loop_
_entity.id
_entity.type
_entity.pdbx_description
1 polymer ?
#
loop_
_entity_poly.entity_id
_entity_poly.type
_entity_poly.pdbx_seq_one_letter_code
_entity_poly.pdbx_strand_id
1 'polypeptide(L)'
;MSLPFTVNWMASSAKTEYYSAVSPILSTEIHNVKSGRHLAAKLGILVQQHYNLASTTVTGIPMKEEQNASSSANYDVELLHPVAAHAEVFKTGVVNAEGVHITAVKEGQLYETVTLKWCTPRSSSVELQYCTSSFRITPVDVNNRPSSCLTNFLLNGRAVMLEMPRKSGSKVLSHMLASHGGEIFIHTLGTGRSILEDPPSISEGCGGRVTDYRINDFGDFMKQNRLVPHDPKQERIDPPIEMAKKKLTRLTQYWPLVFSHTTIFNNASQIGPLLQLITKETLDANDVAECRKSIFGLVTSENKGLPLNVPTISTRGKGPKREEHYRLAWNELEAFVRCHCTTAEHQSVLECLLECRKPNTDGEGGASIASVKVQLGAQSPSHSPSKKIEKSGRDEKEFSRSYDSDAKDTERNKNFDSSGDSSYKYHPAKKLKLSADILKTSGNKSLLSLWTDRLTTEHEKRFVEFAGRINGNGPVKLYPNIKCEGNGDG
;
A
#
# COMPACT_ATOMS: atom_id res chain seq x y z
N MET A 1 -35.28 -22.09 54.12
CA MET A 1 -35.21 -23.50 53.70
C MET A 1 -33.88 -23.72 53.01
N SER A 2 -32.94 -24.33 53.72
CA SER A 2 -31.61 -24.70 53.26
C SER A 2 -31.71 -25.94 52.37
N LEU A 3 -31.39 -25.80 51.08
CA LEU A 3 -31.14 -26.95 50.21
C LEU A 3 -29.75 -27.52 50.55
N PRO A 4 -29.62 -28.81 50.89
CA PRO A 4 -28.32 -29.41 51.12
C PRO A 4 -27.68 -29.72 49.77
N PHE A 5 -26.73 -28.89 49.33
CA PHE A 5 -25.78 -29.28 48.29
C PHE A 5 -24.75 -30.22 48.90
N THR A 6 -25.08 -31.50 49.00
CA THR A 6 -24.12 -32.54 49.36
C THR A 6 -23.27 -32.84 48.13
N VAL A 7 -22.07 -32.26 48.04
CA VAL A 7 -21.06 -32.69 47.08
C VAL A 7 -20.46 -34.00 47.59
N ASN A 8 -21.02 -35.12 47.15
CA ASN A 8 -20.40 -36.43 47.34
C ASN A 8 -19.10 -36.46 46.53
N TRP A 9 -17.96 -36.41 47.23
CA TRP A 9 -16.67 -36.78 46.67
C TRP A 9 -16.66 -38.30 46.39
N MET A 10 -17.29 -38.72 45.29
CA MET A 10 -17.12 -40.08 44.78
C MET A 10 -15.73 -40.19 44.17
N ALA A 11 -14.88 -40.95 44.85
CA ALA A 11 -13.63 -41.45 44.32
C ALA A 11 -13.84 -42.09 42.93
N SER A 12 -13.13 -41.58 41.92
CA SER A 12 -12.65 -42.26 40.70
C SER A 12 -13.62 -43.12 39.86
N SER A 13 -14.94 -43.06 40.07
CA SER A 13 -15.91 -43.94 39.37
C SER A 13 -17.03 -43.20 38.63
N ALA A 14 -17.03 -41.86 38.62
CA ALA A 14 -18.05 -41.09 37.90
C ALA A 14 -17.81 -41.14 36.38
N LYS A 15 -18.89 -41.33 35.60
CA LYS A 15 -18.89 -41.24 34.12
C LYS A 15 -18.10 -39.99 33.67
N THR A 16 -17.28 -40.15 32.64
CA THR A 16 -16.28 -39.16 32.20
C THR A 16 -16.88 -37.79 31.85
N GLU A 17 -18.13 -37.76 31.40
CA GLU A 17 -18.86 -36.54 31.02
C GLU A 17 -20.36 -36.68 31.36
N TYR A 18 -20.96 -35.62 31.90
CA TYR A 18 -22.39 -35.55 32.22
C TYR A 18 -22.97 -34.24 31.71
N TYR A 19 -23.89 -34.33 30.74
CA TYR A 19 -24.67 -33.20 30.24
C TYR A 19 -26.10 -33.26 30.80
N SER A 20 -26.60 -32.16 31.33
CA SER A 20 -27.97 -32.06 31.84
C SER A 20 -28.59 -30.70 31.52
N ALA A 21 -29.78 -30.72 30.92
CA ALA A 21 -30.61 -29.53 30.74
C ALA A 21 -31.39 -29.28 32.05
N VAL A 22 -30.86 -28.37 32.88
CA VAL A 22 -31.42 -28.08 34.21
C VAL A 22 -32.66 -27.18 34.12
N SER A 23 -32.69 -26.28 33.15
CA SER A 23 -33.84 -25.41 32.85
C SER A 23 -33.83 -24.95 31.39
N PRO A 24 -34.89 -24.30 30.87
CA PRO A 24 -34.92 -23.77 29.50
C PRO A 24 -33.82 -22.76 29.16
N ILE A 25 -33.18 -22.15 30.18
CA ILE A 25 -32.11 -21.16 30.02
C ILE A 25 -30.75 -21.64 30.52
N LEU A 26 -30.67 -22.84 31.11
CA LEU A 26 -29.45 -23.34 31.75
C LEU A 26 -29.25 -24.82 31.44
N SER A 27 -28.16 -25.11 30.75
CA SER A 27 -27.56 -26.43 30.65
C SER A 27 -26.29 -26.49 31.49
N THR A 28 -26.03 -27.64 32.10
CA THR A 28 -24.82 -27.91 32.87
C THR A 28 -24.07 -29.07 32.26
N GLU A 29 -22.75 -28.95 32.16
CA GLU A 29 -21.85 -30.01 31.75
C GLU A 29 -20.74 -30.18 32.79
N ILE A 30 -20.52 -31.42 33.24
CA ILE A 30 -19.49 -31.74 34.24
C ILE A 30 -18.44 -32.64 33.58
N HIS A 31 -17.17 -32.23 33.71
CA HIS A 31 -16.01 -32.97 33.22
C HIS A 31 -15.13 -33.42 34.37
N ASN A 32 -14.83 -34.72 34.42
CA ASN A 32 -13.88 -35.27 35.37
C ASN A 32 -12.53 -35.48 34.70
N VAL A 33 -11.57 -34.58 34.95
CA VAL A 33 -10.27 -34.56 34.27
C VAL A 33 -9.13 -34.45 35.27
N LYS A 34 -8.06 -35.22 35.04
CA LYS A 34 -6.82 -35.13 35.85
C LYS A 34 -6.22 -33.71 35.76
N SER A 35 -5.57 -33.26 36.81
CA SER A 35 -4.88 -31.97 36.84
C SER A 35 -3.68 -31.92 35.87
N GLY A 36 -3.09 -30.72 35.71
CA GLY A 36 -1.92 -30.51 34.86
C GLY A 36 -2.26 -30.57 33.37
N ARG A 37 -1.47 -31.32 32.59
CA ARG A 37 -1.59 -31.41 31.12
C ARG A 37 -2.97 -31.86 30.62
N HIS A 38 -3.65 -32.71 31.38
CA HIS A 38 -4.95 -33.25 30.99
C HIS A 38 -6.05 -32.18 31.10
N LEU A 39 -6.02 -31.36 32.15
CA LEU A 39 -6.91 -30.21 32.32
C LEU A 39 -6.67 -29.17 31.21
N ALA A 40 -5.42 -28.85 30.91
CA ALA A 40 -5.07 -27.93 29.82
C ALA A 40 -5.60 -28.42 28.46
N ALA A 41 -5.42 -29.70 28.14
CA ALA A 41 -5.96 -30.30 26.92
C ALA A 41 -7.49 -30.22 26.86
N LYS A 42 -8.20 -30.49 27.98
CA LYS A 42 -9.66 -30.37 28.01
C LYS A 42 -10.13 -28.93 27.81
N LEU A 43 -9.47 -27.96 28.45
CA LEU A 43 -9.78 -26.54 28.24
C LEU A 43 -9.52 -26.11 26.79
N GLY A 44 -8.48 -26.66 26.15
CA GLY A 44 -8.19 -26.48 24.73
C GLY A 44 -9.29 -27.00 23.79
N ILE A 45 -9.99 -28.06 24.18
CA ILE A 45 -11.16 -28.56 23.42
C ILE A 45 -12.37 -27.66 23.66
N LEU A 46 -12.63 -27.30 24.93
CA LEU A 46 -13.77 -26.45 25.29
C LEU A 46 -13.70 -25.07 24.63
N VAL A 47 -12.50 -24.46 24.53
CA VAL A 47 -12.35 -23.18 23.82
C VAL A 47 -12.66 -23.32 22.32
N GLN A 48 -12.28 -24.44 21.70
CA GLN A 48 -12.61 -24.69 20.30
C GLN A 48 -14.12 -24.85 20.10
N GLN A 49 -14.79 -25.58 21.01
CA GLN A 49 -16.24 -25.77 20.96
C GLN A 49 -17.01 -24.47 21.22
N HIS A 50 -16.65 -23.72 22.26
CA HIS A 50 -17.35 -22.49 22.66
C HIS A 50 -17.24 -21.37 21.61
N TYR A 51 -16.11 -21.29 20.90
CA TYR A 51 -15.84 -20.23 19.92
C TYR A 51 -15.87 -20.72 18.47
N ASN A 52 -16.27 -21.98 18.24
CA ASN A 52 -16.31 -22.62 16.92
C ASN A 52 -14.98 -22.46 16.14
N LEU A 53 -13.89 -22.85 16.81
CA LEU A 53 -12.54 -22.78 16.27
C LEU A 53 -12.14 -24.11 15.64
N ALA A 54 -11.26 -24.04 14.65
CA ALA A 54 -10.53 -25.16 14.09
C ALA A 54 -9.04 -25.02 14.40
N SER A 55 -8.35 -26.15 14.34
CA SER A 55 -6.90 -26.22 14.42
C SER A 55 -6.28 -26.43 13.04
N THR A 56 -5.21 -25.69 12.76
CA THR A 56 -4.30 -25.93 11.63
C THR A 56 -2.89 -26.19 12.14
N THR A 57 -2.30 -27.30 11.71
CA THR A 57 -0.88 -27.60 11.91
C THR A 57 -0.10 -27.23 10.65
N VAL A 58 0.75 -26.21 10.76
CA VAL A 58 1.70 -25.82 9.72
C VAL A 58 2.96 -26.66 9.85
N THR A 59 3.29 -27.44 8.83
CA THR A 59 4.41 -28.40 8.83
C THR A 59 5.52 -27.99 7.89
N GLY A 60 6.70 -28.59 8.06
CA GLY A 60 7.83 -28.38 7.15
C GLY A 60 8.43 -26.97 7.22
N ILE A 61 8.32 -26.32 8.38
CA ILE A 61 8.86 -24.97 8.60
C ILE A 61 10.39 -25.06 8.64
N PRO A 62 11.11 -24.43 7.71
CA PRO A 62 12.57 -24.48 7.68
C PRO A 62 13.13 -23.60 8.80
N MET A 63 13.81 -24.20 9.76
CA MET A 63 14.49 -23.46 10.83
C MET A 63 16.00 -23.74 10.81
N LYS A 64 16.78 -22.70 11.12
CA LYS A 64 18.23 -22.84 11.34
C LYS A 64 18.46 -23.19 12.82
N GLU A 65 19.14 -24.29 13.08
CA GLU A 65 19.56 -24.65 14.44
C GLU A 65 20.79 -23.83 14.83
N GLU A 66 20.79 -23.24 16.02
CA GLU A 66 21.90 -22.40 16.50
C GLU A 66 23.15 -23.22 16.86
N GLN A 67 22.96 -24.48 17.27
CA GLN A 67 24.06 -25.33 17.71
C GLN A 67 24.63 -26.23 16.61
N ASN A 68 23.90 -26.46 15.52
CA ASN A 68 24.37 -27.24 14.37
C ASN A 68 24.00 -26.54 13.05
N ALA A 69 24.89 -25.68 12.55
CA ALA A 69 24.66 -24.94 11.31
C ALA A 69 24.57 -25.82 10.04
N SER A 70 24.83 -27.13 10.17
CA SER A 70 24.78 -28.13 9.10
C SER A 70 23.52 -29.00 9.09
N SER A 71 22.60 -28.87 10.06
CA SER A 71 21.30 -29.56 10.09
C SER A 71 20.14 -28.58 10.11
N SER A 72 19.21 -28.72 9.16
CA SER A 72 17.89 -28.08 9.23
C SER A 72 16.89 -29.10 9.75
N ALA A 73 16.27 -28.82 10.90
CA ALA A 73 15.10 -29.57 11.36
C ALA A 73 13.82 -28.91 10.86
N ASN A 74 12.85 -29.75 10.48
CA ASN A 74 11.50 -29.31 10.14
C ASN A 74 10.67 -29.31 11.41
N TYR A 75 10.02 -28.19 11.68
CA TYR A 75 9.16 -28.03 12.84
C TYR A 75 7.71 -27.83 12.41
N ASP A 76 6.81 -28.21 13.31
CA ASP A 76 5.37 -28.06 13.16
C ASP A 76 4.85 -27.03 14.17
N VAL A 77 3.97 -26.15 13.72
CA VAL A 77 3.31 -25.15 14.56
C VAL A 77 1.81 -25.26 14.42
N GLU A 78 1.13 -25.35 15.57
CA GLU A 78 -0.33 -25.47 15.64
C GLU A 78 -0.97 -24.12 15.91
N LEU A 79 -2.00 -23.80 15.14
CA LEU A 79 -2.70 -22.52 15.11
C LEU A 79 -4.20 -22.74 15.29
N LEU A 80 -4.83 -22.00 16.19
CA LEU A 80 -6.28 -21.91 16.31
C LEU A 80 -6.81 -20.70 15.56
N HIS A 81 -7.96 -20.87 14.91
CA HIS A 81 -8.69 -19.82 14.20
C HIS A 81 -10.15 -20.24 14.01
N PRO A 82 -11.07 -19.34 13.63
CA PRO A 82 -12.44 -19.72 13.27
C PRO A 82 -12.50 -20.85 12.23
N VAL A 83 -13.44 -21.80 12.41
CA VAL A 83 -13.63 -22.94 11.49
C VAL A 83 -13.91 -22.51 10.05
N ALA A 84 -14.47 -21.31 9.87
CA ALA A 84 -14.78 -20.74 8.57
C ALA A 84 -13.56 -20.59 7.65
N ALA A 85 -12.33 -20.55 8.19
CA ALA A 85 -11.10 -20.57 7.39
C ALA A 85 -11.02 -21.79 6.46
N HIS A 86 -11.58 -22.93 6.88
CA HIS A 86 -11.56 -24.18 6.12
C HIS A 86 -12.80 -24.41 5.27
N ALA A 87 -13.74 -23.47 5.23
CA ALA A 87 -15.02 -23.65 4.54
C ALA A 87 -14.83 -24.03 3.06
N GLU A 88 -13.90 -23.41 2.35
CA GLU A 88 -13.62 -23.74 0.94
C GLU A 88 -12.96 -25.12 0.75
N VAL A 89 -12.07 -25.49 1.66
CA VAL A 89 -11.39 -26.78 1.64
C VAL A 89 -12.39 -27.92 1.81
N PHE A 90 -13.39 -27.75 2.69
CA PHE A 90 -14.45 -28.75 2.87
C PHE A 90 -15.49 -28.73 1.74
N LYS A 91 -15.87 -27.55 1.22
CA LYS A 91 -16.85 -27.42 0.13
C LYS A 91 -16.40 -28.07 -1.18
N THR A 92 -15.12 -28.00 -1.49
CA THR A 92 -14.56 -28.54 -2.72
C THR A 92 -14.46 -30.07 -2.72
N GLY A 93 -14.83 -30.74 -1.61
CA GLY A 93 -14.78 -32.20 -1.48
C GLY A 93 -13.36 -32.78 -1.49
N VAL A 94 -12.33 -31.92 -1.52
CA VAL A 94 -10.92 -32.30 -1.62
C VAL A 94 -10.49 -33.18 -0.43
N VAL A 95 -11.12 -33.00 0.74
CA VAL A 95 -10.88 -33.80 1.94
C VAL A 95 -11.31 -35.26 1.80
N ASN A 96 -12.19 -35.58 0.85
CA ASN A 96 -12.75 -36.92 0.62
C ASN A 96 -12.32 -37.56 -0.71
N ALA A 97 -11.40 -36.91 -1.46
CA ALA A 97 -10.83 -37.49 -2.68
C ALA A 97 -9.70 -38.48 -2.33
N GLU A 98 -9.60 -39.59 -3.06
CA GLU A 98 -8.55 -40.60 -2.85
C GLU A 98 -7.15 -39.96 -2.78
N GLY A 99 -6.50 -40.05 -1.62
CA GLY A 99 -5.12 -39.62 -1.43
C GLY A 99 -4.88 -38.23 -0.86
N VAL A 100 -5.91 -37.51 -0.40
CA VAL A 100 -5.79 -36.21 0.28
C VAL A 100 -6.35 -36.29 1.71
N HIS A 101 -5.54 -36.81 2.63
CA HIS A 101 -5.86 -36.77 4.07
C HIS A 101 -5.18 -35.57 4.69
N ILE A 102 -5.91 -34.46 4.81
CA ILE A 102 -5.41 -33.24 5.45
C ILE A 102 -5.74 -33.19 6.94
N THR A 103 -6.79 -33.88 7.39
CA THR A 103 -7.13 -33.95 8.80
C THR A 103 -6.37 -35.09 9.47
N ALA A 104 -5.78 -34.81 10.63
CA ALA A 104 -5.13 -35.80 11.46
C ALA A 104 -5.43 -35.52 12.94
N VAL A 105 -5.49 -36.57 13.76
CA VAL A 105 -5.45 -36.44 15.21
C VAL A 105 -4.00 -36.58 15.63
N LYS A 106 -3.44 -35.52 16.23
CA LYS A 106 -2.05 -35.54 16.71
C LYS A 106 -1.94 -36.46 17.93
N GLU A 107 -0.80 -37.13 18.09
CA GLU A 107 -0.55 -38.02 19.22
C GLU A 107 -0.72 -37.26 20.55
N GLY A 108 -1.59 -37.78 21.43
CA GLY A 108 -1.92 -37.15 22.71
C GLY A 108 -2.96 -36.02 22.64
N GLN A 109 -3.46 -35.66 21.45
CA GLN A 109 -4.59 -34.76 21.28
C GLN A 109 -5.91 -35.52 21.12
N LEU A 110 -7.00 -34.88 21.52
CA LEU A 110 -8.36 -35.43 21.43
C LEU A 110 -9.20 -34.79 20.32
N TYR A 111 -8.62 -33.87 19.54
CA TYR A 111 -9.28 -33.16 18.45
C TYR A 111 -8.49 -33.25 17.14
N GLU A 112 -9.20 -33.07 16.02
CA GLU A 112 -8.62 -33.09 14.69
C GLU A 112 -7.96 -31.75 14.34
N THR A 113 -6.87 -31.80 13.59
CA THR A 113 -6.17 -30.63 13.05
C THR A 113 -5.96 -30.77 11.55
N VAL A 114 -6.11 -29.66 10.81
CA VAL A 114 -5.83 -29.58 9.38
C VAL A 114 -4.33 -29.37 9.19
N THR A 115 -3.69 -30.30 8.49
CA THR A 115 -2.25 -30.31 8.23
C THR A 115 -1.96 -29.60 6.92
N LEU A 116 -1.25 -28.48 6.97
CA LEU A 116 -0.81 -27.71 5.81
C LEU A 116 0.70 -27.59 5.79
N LYS A 117 1.32 -27.72 4.61
CA LYS A 117 2.77 -27.66 4.46
C LYS A 117 3.23 -26.26 4.11
N TRP A 118 4.26 -25.78 4.80
CA TRP A 118 4.96 -24.55 4.47
C TRP A 118 5.46 -24.58 3.02
N CYS A 119 5.14 -23.53 2.26
CA CYS A 119 5.68 -23.29 0.93
C CYS A 119 6.29 -21.89 0.89
N THR A 120 7.61 -21.82 0.66
CA THR A 120 8.32 -20.54 0.51
C THR A 120 7.83 -19.85 -0.78
N PRO A 121 7.27 -18.64 -0.70
CA PRO A 121 6.86 -17.91 -1.91
C PRO A 121 8.09 -17.69 -2.82
N ARG A 122 7.94 -18.00 -4.11
CA ARG A 122 9.04 -17.96 -5.09
C ARG A 122 9.42 -16.54 -5.54
N SER A 123 8.54 -15.56 -5.32
CA SER A 123 8.72 -14.16 -5.72
C SER A 123 8.60 -13.24 -4.48
N SER A 124 9.39 -12.17 -4.47
CA SER A 124 9.32 -11.09 -3.47
C SER A 124 8.31 -10.00 -3.83
N SER A 125 7.56 -10.19 -4.93
CA SER A 125 6.52 -9.26 -5.35
C SER A 125 5.29 -9.39 -4.47
N VAL A 126 4.71 -8.26 -4.09
CA VAL A 126 3.37 -8.18 -3.49
C VAL A 126 2.38 -8.58 -4.58
N GLU A 127 2.18 -9.87 -4.77
CA GLU A 127 1.15 -10.40 -5.65
C GLU A 127 -0.20 -10.28 -4.94
N LEU A 128 -1.15 -9.59 -5.59
CA LEU A 128 -2.52 -9.53 -5.13
C LEU A 128 -3.14 -10.92 -5.32
N GLN A 129 -3.16 -11.70 -4.23
CA GLN A 129 -3.77 -13.03 -4.24
C GLN A 129 -5.29 -12.91 -4.08
N TYR A 130 -6.03 -13.67 -4.89
CA TYR A 130 -7.46 -13.81 -4.70
C TYR A 130 -7.73 -14.52 -3.37
N CYS A 131 -8.36 -13.80 -2.45
CA CYS A 131 -8.65 -14.27 -1.11
C CYS A 131 -10.16 -14.19 -0.88
N THR A 132 -10.75 -15.31 -0.46
CA THR A 132 -12.20 -15.41 -0.20
C THR A 132 -12.55 -15.02 1.22
N SER A 133 -11.63 -15.20 2.16
CA SER A 133 -11.80 -14.81 3.57
C SER A 133 -10.47 -14.76 4.31
N SER A 134 -10.41 -14.00 5.40
CA SER A 134 -9.23 -13.90 6.26
C SER A 134 -9.63 -13.88 7.73
N PHE A 135 -8.94 -14.67 8.56
CA PHE A 135 -9.25 -14.80 9.98
C PHE A 135 -8.00 -14.65 10.83
N ARG A 136 -8.14 -14.07 12.03
CA ARG A 136 -7.04 -14.00 13.00
C ARG A 136 -6.68 -15.39 13.48
N ILE A 137 -5.39 -15.60 13.74
CA ILE A 137 -4.86 -16.85 14.30
C ILE A 137 -4.37 -16.67 15.73
N THR A 138 -4.24 -17.77 16.46
CA THR A 138 -3.54 -17.83 17.74
C THR A 138 -2.72 -19.12 17.80
N PRO A 139 -1.38 -19.06 17.94
CA PRO A 139 -0.59 -20.26 18.15
C PRO A 139 -0.98 -20.95 19.47
N VAL A 140 -1.14 -22.27 19.46
CA VAL A 140 -1.44 -23.05 20.66
C VAL A 140 -0.31 -22.92 21.69
N ASP A 141 0.94 -23.07 21.22
CA ASP A 141 2.15 -22.97 22.04
C ASP A 141 2.93 -21.69 21.74
N VAL A 142 2.41 -20.54 22.18
CA VAL A 142 2.96 -19.22 21.86
C VAL A 142 4.45 -19.04 22.22
N ASN A 143 4.92 -19.68 23.29
CA ASN A 143 6.29 -19.51 23.81
C ASN A 143 7.29 -20.54 23.26
N ASN A 144 6.86 -21.53 22.47
CA ASN A 144 7.81 -22.49 21.93
C ASN A 144 8.64 -21.85 20.81
N ARG A 145 9.87 -22.34 20.62
CA ARG A 145 10.81 -21.80 19.61
C ARG A 145 10.20 -21.83 18.19
N PRO A 146 9.55 -22.93 17.73
CA PRO A 146 8.93 -22.93 16.40
C PRO A 146 7.86 -21.86 16.18
N SER A 147 6.92 -21.70 17.10
CA SER A 147 5.85 -20.69 17.02
C SER A 147 6.42 -19.29 17.09
N SER A 148 7.42 -19.06 17.95
CA SER A 148 8.12 -17.78 18.04
C SER A 148 8.82 -17.43 16.74
N CYS A 149 9.47 -18.39 16.08
CA CYS A 149 10.11 -18.17 14.79
C CYS A 149 9.09 -17.89 13.68
N LEU A 150 8.00 -18.67 13.60
CA LEU A 150 6.93 -18.46 12.62
C LEU A 150 6.27 -17.08 12.78
N THR A 151 5.85 -16.73 13.99
CA THR A 151 5.16 -15.46 14.27
C THR A 151 6.07 -14.27 13.99
N ASN A 152 7.32 -14.28 14.43
CA ASN A 152 8.28 -13.21 14.11
C ASN A 152 8.58 -13.12 12.60
N PHE A 153 8.65 -14.24 11.89
CA PHE A 153 8.81 -14.22 10.44
C PHE A 153 7.66 -13.47 9.76
N LEU A 154 6.43 -13.72 10.18
CA LEU A 154 5.22 -13.09 9.66
C LEU A 154 5.13 -11.61 10.05
N LEU A 155 5.40 -11.28 11.32
CA LEU A 155 5.38 -9.91 11.84
C LEU A 155 6.41 -8.99 11.16
N ASN A 156 7.51 -9.55 10.65
CA ASN A 156 8.50 -8.82 9.83
C ASN A 156 8.00 -8.50 8.40
N GLY A 157 6.71 -8.71 8.10
CA GLY A 157 6.08 -8.36 6.83
C GLY A 157 6.23 -9.41 5.73
N ARG A 158 6.69 -10.62 6.07
CA ARG A 158 6.74 -11.74 5.13
C ARG A 158 5.43 -12.53 5.17
N ALA A 159 5.06 -13.09 4.03
CA ALA A 159 3.93 -14.02 3.93
C ALA A 159 4.42 -15.45 3.69
N VAL A 160 3.58 -16.41 4.03
CA VAL A 160 3.84 -17.84 3.86
C VAL A 160 2.67 -18.46 3.12
N MET A 161 2.94 -19.19 2.04
CA MET A 161 1.91 -19.95 1.34
C MET A 161 1.79 -21.34 1.98
N LEU A 162 0.57 -21.84 2.08
CA LEU A 162 0.25 -23.12 2.70
C LEU A 162 -0.29 -24.11 1.67
N GLU A 163 0.46 -25.18 1.46
CA GLU A 163 0.18 -26.27 0.53
C GLU A 163 -0.62 -27.37 1.21
N MET A 164 -1.67 -27.89 0.55
CA MET A 164 -2.34 -29.11 1.00
C MET A 164 -1.47 -30.32 0.66
N PRO A 165 -1.09 -31.17 1.63
CA PRO A 165 -0.37 -32.41 1.36
C PRO A 165 -1.20 -33.36 0.48
N ARG A 166 -0.63 -33.87 -0.60
CA ARG A 166 -1.26 -34.87 -1.49
C ARG A 166 -0.29 -35.99 -1.80
N LYS A 167 -0.78 -37.23 -1.92
CA LYS A 167 0.03 -38.40 -2.33
C LYS A 167 0.47 -38.32 -3.80
N SER A 168 -0.34 -37.69 -4.66
CA SER A 168 -0.07 -37.51 -6.09
C SER A 168 -0.77 -36.27 -6.64
N GLY A 169 -0.29 -35.76 -7.79
CA GLY A 169 -0.86 -34.61 -8.49
C GLY A 169 -0.09 -33.30 -8.31
N SER A 170 -0.63 -32.22 -8.90
CA SER A 170 -0.07 -30.88 -8.77
C SER A 170 -0.23 -30.34 -7.34
N LYS A 171 0.72 -29.47 -6.96
CA LYS A 171 0.68 -28.73 -5.69
C LYS A 171 -0.55 -27.83 -5.65
N VAL A 172 -1.27 -27.83 -4.53
CA VAL A 172 -2.43 -26.97 -4.32
C VAL A 172 -2.18 -26.07 -3.13
N LEU A 173 -2.08 -24.77 -3.38
CA LEU A 173 -2.01 -23.75 -2.34
C LEU A 173 -3.44 -23.39 -1.93
N SER A 174 -3.75 -23.55 -0.65
CA SER A 174 -5.11 -23.34 -0.12
C SER A 174 -5.21 -22.15 0.80
N HIS A 175 -4.11 -21.80 1.48
CA HIS A 175 -4.10 -20.71 2.43
C HIS A 175 -2.80 -19.91 2.34
N MET A 176 -2.83 -18.72 2.94
CA MET A 176 -1.66 -17.88 3.14
C MET A 176 -1.67 -17.32 4.57
N LEU A 177 -0.52 -17.35 5.25
CA LEU A 177 -0.33 -16.60 6.50
C LEU A 177 0.33 -15.26 6.19
N ALA A 178 -0.24 -14.17 6.70
CA ALA A 178 0.31 -12.83 6.53
C ALA A 178 0.01 -11.95 7.75
N SER A 179 0.90 -10.98 8.00
CA SER A 179 0.71 -9.95 9.04
C SER A 179 0.12 -8.68 8.42
N HIS A 180 -0.89 -8.11 9.08
CA HIS A 180 -1.50 -6.82 8.77
C HIS A 180 -1.50 -5.97 10.03
N GLY A 181 -0.65 -4.93 10.09
CA GLY A 181 -0.62 -4.01 11.23
C GLY A 181 -0.24 -4.65 12.57
N GLY A 182 0.59 -5.69 12.57
CA GLY A 182 0.98 -6.40 13.80
C GLY A 182 0.03 -7.55 14.20
N GLU A 183 -1.06 -7.75 13.47
CA GLU A 183 -1.95 -8.89 13.65
C GLU A 183 -1.72 -9.93 12.55
N ILE A 184 -1.73 -11.22 12.92
CA ILE A 184 -1.50 -12.31 11.96
C ILE A 184 -2.82 -12.94 11.55
N PHE A 185 -3.00 -13.12 10.24
CA PHE A 185 -4.18 -13.69 9.63
C PHE A 185 -3.85 -14.94 8.82
N ILE A 186 -4.76 -15.90 8.85
CA ILE A 186 -4.86 -16.98 7.86
C ILE A 186 -5.88 -16.55 6.79
N HIS A 187 -5.39 -16.46 5.56
CA HIS A 187 -6.16 -16.15 4.36
C HIS A 187 -6.55 -17.44 3.66
N THR A 188 -7.81 -17.59 3.30
CA THR A 188 -8.31 -18.68 2.45
C THR A 188 -8.20 -18.26 0.98
N LEU A 189 -7.57 -19.12 0.18
CA LEU A 189 -7.33 -18.92 -1.25
C LEU A 189 -8.23 -19.83 -2.06
N GLY A 190 -8.64 -19.36 -3.25
CA GLY A 190 -9.37 -20.20 -4.20
C GLY A 190 -8.49 -21.34 -4.72
N THR A 191 -8.85 -22.58 -4.42
CA THR A 191 -8.14 -23.78 -4.90
C THR A 191 -8.67 -24.31 -6.23
N GLY A 192 -9.86 -23.85 -6.63
CA GLY A 192 -10.52 -24.24 -7.87
C GLY A 192 -9.95 -23.52 -9.09
N ARG A 193 -10.30 -24.03 -10.26
CA ARG A 193 -10.08 -23.34 -11.54
C ARG A 193 -10.92 -22.04 -11.52
N SER A 194 -10.30 -20.90 -11.81
CA SER A 194 -11.00 -19.62 -11.83
C SER A 194 -11.95 -19.60 -13.03
N ILE A 195 -13.21 -19.21 -12.82
CA ILE A 195 -14.15 -18.95 -13.93
C ILE A 195 -13.73 -17.74 -14.79
N LEU A 196 -12.75 -16.96 -14.31
CA LEU A 196 -12.17 -15.80 -14.99
C LEU A 196 -10.79 -16.10 -15.60
N GLU A 197 -10.40 -17.37 -15.67
CA GLU A 197 -9.24 -17.75 -16.47
C GLU A 197 -9.49 -17.48 -17.96
N ASP A 198 -8.42 -17.31 -18.72
CA ASP A 198 -8.46 -17.00 -20.16
C ASP A 198 -9.42 -15.84 -20.50
N PRO A 199 -9.25 -14.66 -19.89
CA PRO A 199 -10.12 -13.52 -20.17
C PRO A 199 -10.01 -13.11 -21.65
N PRO A 200 -11.08 -12.54 -22.24
CA PRO A 200 -11.04 -12.04 -23.61
C PRO A 200 -9.87 -11.09 -23.83
N SER A 201 -9.24 -11.16 -25.01
CA SER A 201 -8.12 -10.28 -25.33
C SER A 201 -8.57 -8.82 -25.30
N ILE A 202 -7.83 -7.97 -24.59
CA ILE A 202 -8.07 -6.53 -24.56
C ILE A 202 -8.04 -5.95 -25.98
N SER A 203 -7.20 -6.47 -26.87
CA SER A 203 -7.05 -5.99 -28.26
C SER A 203 -8.27 -6.28 -29.15
N GLU A 204 -9.11 -7.22 -28.75
CA GLU A 204 -10.32 -7.62 -29.48
C GLU A 204 -11.59 -6.94 -28.94
N GLY A 205 -11.51 -6.38 -27.73
CA GLY A 205 -12.61 -5.65 -27.09
C GLY A 205 -12.77 -4.20 -27.57
N CYS A 206 -13.73 -3.50 -26.95
CA CYS A 206 -13.95 -2.08 -27.20
C CYS A 206 -12.69 -1.26 -26.86
N GLY A 207 -12.21 -0.48 -27.84
CA GLY A 207 -10.97 0.28 -27.68
C GLY A 207 -9.68 -0.53 -27.88
N GLY A 208 -9.76 -1.85 -28.08
CA GLY A 208 -8.58 -2.71 -28.23
C GLY A 208 -7.67 -2.41 -29.43
N ARG A 209 -8.20 -1.71 -30.44
CA ARG A 209 -7.45 -1.27 -31.63
C ARG A 209 -6.83 0.12 -31.48
N VAL A 210 -7.12 0.83 -30.39
CA VAL A 210 -6.52 2.14 -30.09
C VAL A 210 -5.11 1.92 -29.55
N THR A 211 -4.13 2.54 -30.18
CA THR A 211 -2.70 2.29 -29.91
C THR A 211 -2.02 3.40 -29.13
N ASP A 212 -2.66 4.55 -28.98
CA ASP A 212 -2.09 5.79 -28.45
C ASP A 212 -2.76 6.23 -27.14
N TYR A 213 -3.16 5.27 -26.30
CA TYR A 213 -3.67 5.56 -24.96
C TYR A 213 -2.64 6.29 -24.10
N ARG A 214 -3.10 7.26 -23.30
CA ARG A 214 -2.31 8.02 -22.32
C ARG A 214 -2.10 7.23 -21.02
N ILE A 215 -1.59 6.01 -21.14
CA ILE A 215 -1.46 5.05 -20.03
C ILE A 215 -0.55 5.62 -18.91
N ASN A 216 0.59 6.20 -19.26
CA ASN A 216 1.53 6.76 -18.28
C ASN A 216 0.90 7.94 -17.53
N ASP A 217 0.25 8.87 -18.25
CA ASP A 217 -0.42 10.03 -17.66
C ASP A 217 -1.56 9.60 -16.73
N PHE A 218 -2.34 8.57 -17.12
CA PHE A 218 -3.39 8.01 -16.26
C PHE A 218 -2.78 7.29 -15.04
N GLY A 219 -1.65 6.62 -15.22
CA GLY A 219 -0.91 6.00 -14.12
C GLY A 219 -0.40 7.02 -13.09
N ASP A 220 0.06 8.18 -13.55
CA ASP A 220 0.45 9.28 -12.66
C ASP A 220 -0.76 9.95 -12.02
N PHE A 221 -1.86 10.11 -12.76
CA PHE A 221 -3.15 10.53 -12.21
C PHE A 221 -3.62 9.61 -11.07
N MET A 222 -3.50 8.29 -11.23
CA MET A 222 -3.82 7.32 -10.17
C MET A 222 -2.91 7.49 -8.95
N LYS A 223 -1.60 7.71 -9.15
CA LYS A 223 -0.66 7.94 -8.04
C LYS A 223 -0.99 9.22 -7.25
N GLN A 224 -1.36 10.30 -7.93
CA GLN A 224 -1.74 11.58 -7.33
C GLN A 224 -3.09 11.56 -6.59
N ASN A 225 -3.90 10.52 -6.83
CA ASN A 225 -5.22 10.35 -6.23
C ASN A 225 -5.33 9.09 -5.35
N ARG A 226 -4.20 8.61 -4.82
CA ARG A 226 -4.20 7.53 -3.82
C ARG A 226 -4.97 7.94 -2.58
N LEU A 227 -5.83 7.03 -2.12
CA LEU A 227 -6.52 7.18 -0.85
C LEU A 227 -5.53 7.04 0.31
N VAL A 228 -5.73 7.86 1.33
CA VAL A 228 -5.00 7.78 2.59
C VAL A 228 -6.02 7.75 3.72
N PRO A 229 -5.80 6.94 4.77
CA PRO A 229 -6.77 6.90 5.86
C PRO A 229 -6.83 8.22 6.61
N HIS A 230 -8.04 8.63 6.93
CA HIS A 230 -8.31 9.89 7.61
C HIS A 230 -8.31 9.70 9.13
N ASP A 231 -7.90 10.73 9.86
CA ASP A 231 -7.96 10.71 11.33
C ASP A 231 -9.43 10.91 11.76
N PRO A 232 -10.05 9.94 12.46
CA PRO A 232 -11.45 10.03 12.86
C PRO A 232 -11.73 11.17 13.85
N LYS A 233 -10.71 11.79 14.45
CA LYS A 233 -10.88 12.90 15.40
C LYS A 233 -11.13 14.25 14.73
N GLN A 234 -10.92 14.37 13.43
CA GLN A 234 -11.23 15.59 12.69
C GLN A 234 -12.65 15.50 12.14
N GLU A 235 -13.60 16.08 12.86
CA GLU A 235 -14.95 16.27 12.30
C GLU A 235 -14.87 17.20 11.09
N ARG A 236 -15.40 16.73 9.97
CA ARG A 236 -15.53 17.49 8.72
C ARG A 236 -16.97 17.46 8.26
N ILE A 237 -17.36 18.54 7.58
CA ILE A 237 -18.71 18.70 6.99
C ILE A 237 -18.98 17.56 5.98
N ASP A 238 -17.98 17.25 5.14
CA ASP A 238 -18.07 16.18 4.15
C ASP A 238 -17.23 14.95 4.55
N PRO A 239 -17.76 13.72 4.35
CA PRO A 239 -16.98 12.50 4.50
C PRO A 239 -15.74 12.50 3.58
N PRO A 240 -14.57 12.03 4.04
CA PRO A 240 -13.34 12.02 3.23
C PRO A 240 -13.47 11.29 1.89
N ILE A 241 -14.28 10.22 1.84
CA ILE A 241 -14.53 9.47 0.60
C ILE A 241 -15.32 10.30 -0.42
N GLU A 242 -16.26 11.12 0.03
CA GLU A 242 -17.03 12.00 -0.84
C GLU A 242 -16.17 13.17 -1.34
N MET A 243 -15.25 13.68 -0.51
CA MET A 243 -14.24 14.66 -0.97
C MET A 243 -13.35 14.07 -2.06
N ALA A 244 -12.90 12.82 -1.91
CA ALA A 244 -12.09 12.14 -2.92
C ALA A 244 -12.87 11.98 -4.24
N LYS A 245 -14.15 11.60 -4.17
CA LYS A 245 -15.03 11.52 -5.36
C LYS A 245 -15.21 12.89 -6.03
N LYS A 246 -15.54 13.93 -5.26
CA LYS A 246 -15.67 15.31 -5.78
C LYS A 246 -14.38 15.77 -6.46
N LYS A 247 -13.21 15.47 -5.86
CA LYS A 247 -11.91 15.74 -6.46
C LYS A 247 -11.76 15.01 -7.81
N LEU A 248 -12.06 13.71 -7.88
CA LEU A 248 -11.98 12.95 -9.13
C LEU A 248 -12.91 13.53 -10.20
N THR A 249 -14.17 13.80 -9.87
CA THR A 249 -15.13 14.43 -10.79
C THR A 249 -14.59 15.75 -11.36
N ARG A 250 -13.99 16.59 -10.51
CA ARG A 250 -13.38 17.85 -10.94
C ARG A 250 -12.20 17.59 -11.87
N LEU A 251 -11.26 16.71 -11.50
CA LEU A 251 -10.07 16.46 -12.31
C LEU A 251 -10.36 15.74 -13.64
N THR A 252 -11.48 15.03 -13.75
CA THR A 252 -11.83 14.26 -14.95
C THR A 252 -12.88 14.95 -15.83
N GLN A 253 -13.26 16.21 -15.57
CA GLN A 253 -14.21 16.93 -16.44
C GLN A 253 -13.72 17.04 -17.88
N TYR A 254 -12.42 17.24 -18.06
CA TYR A 254 -11.76 17.20 -19.36
C TYR A 254 -10.48 16.36 -19.24
N TRP A 255 -10.58 15.08 -19.61
CA TRP A 255 -9.46 14.13 -19.53
C TRP A 255 -9.42 13.27 -20.81
N PRO A 256 -8.75 13.74 -21.88
CA PRO A 256 -8.67 12.99 -23.12
C PRO A 256 -7.87 11.70 -22.90
N LEU A 257 -8.45 10.56 -23.29
CA LEU A 257 -7.89 9.22 -23.03
C LEU A 257 -6.73 8.83 -23.95
N VAL A 258 -6.63 9.47 -25.12
CA VAL A 258 -5.66 9.14 -26.18
C VAL A 258 -4.90 10.40 -26.61
N PHE A 259 -3.65 10.23 -27.02
CA PHE A 259 -2.79 11.34 -27.47
C PHE A 259 -3.35 12.03 -28.71
N SER A 260 -4.06 11.31 -29.57
CA SER A 260 -4.67 11.85 -30.79
C SER A 260 -5.88 12.77 -30.54
N HIS A 261 -6.44 12.79 -29.33
CA HIS A 261 -7.61 13.62 -29.00
C HIS A 261 -7.24 14.92 -28.27
N THR A 262 -5.94 15.20 -28.11
CA THR A 262 -5.49 16.38 -27.37
C THR A 262 -4.23 16.98 -27.97
N THR A 263 -4.17 18.29 -28.00
CA THR A 263 -2.99 19.08 -28.34
C THR A 263 -2.38 19.68 -27.07
N ILE A 264 -3.20 20.17 -26.14
CA ILE A 264 -2.72 20.83 -24.92
C ILE A 264 -1.92 19.87 -24.03
N PHE A 265 -2.41 18.63 -23.83
CA PHE A 265 -1.70 17.67 -23.00
C PHE A 265 -0.45 17.08 -23.68
N ASN A 266 -0.41 17.05 -25.01
CA ASN A 266 0.80 16.67 -25.75
C ASN A 266 1.93 17.71 -25.60
N ASN A 267 1.57 18.95 -25.26
CA ASN A 267 2.49 20.07 -25.04
C ASN A 267 2.51 20.51 -23.57
N ALA A 268 2.22 19.58 -22.64
CA ALA A 268 2.14 19.87 -21.20
C ALA A 268 3.43 20.46 -20.60
N SER A 269 4.59 20.31 -21.23
CA SER A 269 5.83 20.96 -20.78
C SER A 269 5.78 22.49 -20.91
N GLN A 270 5.02 23.03 -21.87
CA GLN A 270 4.94 24.48 -22.13
C GLN A 270 3.82 25.16 -21.33
N ILE A 271 2.72 24.44 -21.10
CA ILE A 271 1.50 24.97 -20.45
C ILE A 271 1.15 24.24 -19.14
N GLY A 272 2.05 23.39 -18.65
CA GLY A 272 1.86 22.52 -17.49
C GLY A 272 1.38 23.21 -16.21
N PRO A 273 1.91 24.39 -15.83
CA PRO A 273 1.43 25.10 -14.66
C PRO A 273 -0.07 25.41 -14.76
N LEU A 274 -0.54 25.93 -15.89
CA LEU A 274 -1.97 26.18 -16.09
C LEU A 274 -2.80 24.89 -16.04
N LEU A 275 -2.33 23.81 -16.70
CA LEU A 275 -3.04 22.52 -16.71
C LEU A 275 -3.22 21.92 -15.31
N GLN A 276 -2.25 22.14 -14.41
CA GLN A 276 -2.33 21.65 -13.04
C GLN A 276 -3.15 22.57 -12.14
N LEU A 277 -2.89 23.88 -12.22
CA LEU A 277 -3.45 24.86 -11.29
C LEU A 277 -4.94 25.08 -11.51
N ILE A 278 -5.42 25.16 -12.76
CA ILE A 278 -6.82 25.45 -13.05
C ILE A 278 -7.79 24.37 -12.52
N THR A 279 -7.28 23.18 -12.18
CA THR A 279 -8.08 22.06 -11.66
C THR A 279 -8.19 22.05 -10.13
N LYS A 280 -7.56 23.02 -9.46
CA LYS A 280 -7.74 23.25 -8.01
C LYS A 280 -9.17 23.69 -7.71
N GLU A 281 -9.57 23.56 -6.45
CA GLU A 281 -10.90 23.99 -6.01
C GLU A 281 -11.01 25.52 -5.93
N THR A 282 -9.91 26.15 -5.52
CA THR A 282 -9.75 27.60 -5.41
C THR A 282 -8.36 27.96 -5.89
N LEU A 283 -8.21 29.16 -6.46
CA LEU A 283 -6.91 29.70 -6.87
C LEU A 283 -6.54 30.86 -5.96
N ASP A 284 -5.26 30.96 -5.60
CA ASP A 284 -4.72 32.17 -4.99
C ASP A 284 -4.18 33.15 -6.05
N ALA A 285 -3.76 34.34 -5.63
CA ALA A 285 -3.25 35.37 -6.55
C ALA A 285 -1.97 34.93 -7.30
N ASN A 286 -1.16 34.06 -6.69
CA ASN A 286 0.06 33.54 -7.31
C ASN A 286 -0.27 32.45 -8.34
N ASP A 287 -1.23 31.59 -8.04
CA ASP A 287 -1.78 30.59 -8.97
C ASP A 287 -2.34 31.29 -10.23
N VAL A 288 -3.11 32.37 -10.06
CA VAL A 288 -3.62 33.17 -11.17
C VAL A 288 -2.47 33.77 -11.99
N ALA A 289 -1.43 34.30 -11.35
CA ALA A 289 -0.28 34.86 -12.05
C ALA A 289 0.47 33.81 -12.89
N GLU A 290 0.69 32.60 -12.37
CA GLU A 290 1.34 31.51 -13.11
C GLU A 290 0.46 30.95 -14.24
N CYS A 291 -0.87 30.92 -14.06
CA CYS A 291 -1.81 30.62 -15.14
C CYS A 291 -1.70 31.64 -16.27
N ARG A 292 -1.74 32.95 -15.96
CA ARG A 292 -1.61 34.03 -16.95
C ARG A 292 -0.26 33.98 -17.67
N LYS A 293 0.82 33.72 -16.93
CA LYS A 293 2.17 33.54 -17.50
C LYS A 293 2.22 32.37 -18.49
N SER A 294 1.52 31.26 -18.22
CA SER A 294 1.42 30.14 -19.16
C SER A 294 0.66 30.53 -20.44
N ILE A 295 -0.41 31.34 -20.32
CA ILE A 295 -1.16 31.87 -21.46
C ILE A 295 -0.26 32.78 -22.31
N PHE A 296 0.45 33.74 -21.70
CA PHE A 296 1.37 34.63 -22.43
C PHE A 296 2.56 33.87 -23.03
N GLY A 297 3.00 32.78 -22.39
CA GLY A 297 3.97 31.84 -22.94
C GLY A 297 3.48 31.23 -24.26
N LEU A 298 2.23 30.80 -24.31
CA LEU A 298 1.62 30.25 -25.53
C LEU A 298 1.51 31.28 -26.66
N VAL A 299 1.09 32.52 -26.34
CA VAL A 299 1.08 33.66 -27.30
C VAL A 299 2.48 33.92 -27.86
N THR A 300 3.50 33.85 -27.01
CA THR A 300 4.89 34.05 -27.42
C THR A 300 5.36 32.91 -28.34
N SER A 301 4.99 31.66 -28.05
CA SER A 301 5.30 30.50 -28.89
C SER A 301 4.63 30.60 -30.27
N GLU A 302 3.38 31.08 -30.32
CA GLU A 302 2.64 31.32 -31.55
C GLU A 302 3.30 32.39 -32.41
N ASN A 303 3.62 33.55 -31.83
CA ASN A 303 4.30 34.65 -32.52
C ASN A 303 5.68 34.26 -33.06
N LYS A 304 6.40 33.40 -32.34
CA LYS A 304 7.68 32.83 -32.78
C LYS A 304 7.52 31.71 -33.81
N GLY A 305 6.29 31.27 -34.07
CA GLY A 305 5.99 30.17 -34.97
C GLY A 305 6.60 28.84 -34.52
N LEU A 306 6.72 28.61 -33.21
CA LEU A 306 7.24 27.36 -32.67
C LEU A 306 6.29 26.20 -33.03
N PRO A 307 6.80 25.02 -33.40
CA PRO A 307 5.94 23.88 -33.70
C PRO A 307 5.27 23.34 -32.43
N LEU A 308 3.98 23.03 -32.52
CA LEU A 308 3.25 22.27 -31.51
C LEU A 308 3.23 20.78 -31.87
N ASN A 309 3.30 19.92 -30.86
CA ASN A 309 3.06 18.50 -31.03
C ASN A 309 1.55 18.27 -31.16
N VAL A 310 1.05 18.12 -32.38
CA VAL A 310 -0.37 17.90 -32.67
C VAL A 310 -0.64 16.43 -33.00
N PRO A 311 -1.85 15.95 -32.71
CA PRO A 311 -2.35 14.68 -33.25
C PRO A 311 -2.13 14.55 -34.75
N THR A 312 -1.42 13.52 -35.19
CA THR A 312 -1.28 13.19 -36.61
C THR A 312 -2.60 12.59 -37.09
N ILE A 313 -3.56 13.43 -37.50
CA ILE A 313 -4.71 12.95 -38.25
C ILE A 313 -4.17 12.46 -39.60
N SER A 314 -4.50 11.23 -39.97
CA SER A 314 -4.03 10.53 -41.17
C SER A 314 -4.60 11.11 -42.47
N THR A 315 -4.50 12.42 -42.68
CA THR A 315 -4.85 13.05 -43.94
C THR A 315 -3.68 12.92 -44.91
N ARG A 316 -3.82 12.06 -45.92
CA ARG A 316 -3.00 12.11 -47.15
C ARG A 316 -3.18 13.50 -47.78
N GLY A 317 -2.23 14.41 -47.57
CA GLY A 317 -2.25 15.77 -48.10
C GLY A 317 -1.20 16.66 -47.46
N LYS A 318 -1.09 17.91 -47.91
CA LYS A 318 -0.33 18.94 -47.20
C LYS A 318 -0.94 19.05 -45.80
N GLY A 319 -0.17 18.67 -44.77
CA GLY A 319 -0.63 18.69 -43.37
C GLY A 319 -1.16 20.06 -42.95
N PRO A 320 -1.91 20.15 -41.84
CA PRO A 320 -2.54 21.40 -41.44
C PRO A 320 -1.49 22.50 -41.29
N LYS A 321 -1.84 23.71 -41.72
CA LYS A 321 -0.94 24.87 -41.59
C LYS A 321 -0.70 25.11 -40.10
N ARG A 322 0.50 25.58 -39.74
CA ARG A 322 0.88 25.86 -38.33
C ARG A 322 -0.16 26.71 -37.58
N GLU A 323 -0.76 27.67 -38.26
CA GLU A 323 -1.86 28.50 -37.75
C GLU A 323 -3.07 27.67 -37.29
N GLU A 324 -3.40 26.60 -38.02
CA GLU A 324 -4.47 25.67 -37.66
C GLU A 324 -4.14 24.87 -36.39
N HIS A 325 -2.86 24.53 -36.17
CA HIS A 325 -2.44 23.83 -34.96
C HIS A 325 -2.63 24.69 -33.71
N TYR A 326 -2.26 25.97 -33.78
CA TYR A 326 -2.49 26.92 -32.68
C TYR A 326 -3.98 27.19 -32.49
N ARG A 327 -4.77 27.30 -33.58
CA ARG A 327 -6.23 27.41 -33.50
C ARG A 327 -6.85 26.25 -32.73
N LEU A 328 -6.45 25.01 -33.02
CA LEU A 328 -6.91 23.81 -32.31
C LEU A 328 -6.47 23.83 -30.83
N ALA A 329 -5.22 24.17 -30.55
CA ALA A 329 -4.71 24.27 -29.18
C ALA A 329 -5.48 25.32 -28.36
N TRP A 330 -5.75 26.50 -28.92
CA TRP A 330 -6.53 27.56 -28.25
C TRP A 330 -7.98 27.15 -28.00
N ASN A 331 -8.64 26.51 -28.97
CA ASN A 331 -10.00 26.01 -28.80
C ASN A 331 -10.07 24.97 -27.68
N GLU A 332 -9.11 24.05 -27.66
CA GLU A 332 -9.03 23.02 -26.64
C GLU A 332 -8.73 23.61 -25.26
N LEU A 333 -7.78 24.53 -25.18
CA LEU A 333 -7.41 25.22 -23.94
C LEU A 333 -8.59 26.01 -23.37
N GLU A 334 -9.34 26.71 -24.23
CA GLU A 334 -10.56 27.41 -23.81
C GLU A 334 -11.61 26.44 -23.27
N ALA A 335 -11.89 25.35 -23.99
CA ALA A 335 -12.84 24.33 -23.54
C ALA A 335 -12.43 23.75 -22.18
N PHE A 336 -11.14 23.44 -22.02
CA PHE A 336 -10.55 22.95 -20.78
C PHE A 336 -10.73 23.95 -19.63
N VAL A 337 -10.36 25.21 -19.80
CA VAL A 337 -10.49 26.25 -18.76
C VAL A 337 -11.96 26.47 -18.39
N ARG A 338 -12.87 26.46 -19.37
CA ARG A 338 -14.32 26.60 -19.12
C ARG A 338 -14.88 25.49 -18.25
N CYS A 339 -14.43 24.24 -18.42
CA CYS A 339 -14.84 23.11 -17.57
C CYS A 339 -14.45 23.30 -16.09
N HIS A 340 -13.42 24.09 -15.80
CA HIS A 340 -12.92 24.29 -14.45
C HIS A 340 -13.22 25.69 -13.88
N CYS A 341 -14.03 26.49 -14.59
CA CYS A 341 -14.35 27.85 -14.21
C CYS A 341 -15.37 27.90 -13.06
N THR A 342 -14.87 27.80 -11.83
CA THR A 342 -15.71 27.65 -10.62
C THR A 342 -15.70 28.87 -9.69
N THR A 343 -14.63 29.66 -9.70
CA THR A 343 -14.47 30.85 -8.84
C THR A 343 -14.19 32.11 -9.67
N ALA A 344 -14.25 33.29 -9.04
CA ALA A 344 -13.94 34.56 -9.69
C ALA A 344 -12.49 34.60 -10.22
N GLU A 345 -11.56 33.94 -9.53
CA GLU A 345 -10.17 33.81 -9.95
C GLU A 345 -10.02 32.94 -11.19
N HIS A 346 -10.75 31.82 -11.28
CA HIS A 346 -10.81 31.01 -12.50
C HIS A 346 -11.41 31.81 -13.66
N GLN A 347 -12.47 32.57 -13.40
CA GLN A 347 -13.10 33.46 -14.37
C GLN A 347 -12.12 34.52 -14.89
N SER A 348 -11.29 35.08 -14.02
CA SER A 348 -10.24 36.02 -14.41
C SER A 348 -9.15 35.40 -15.29
N VAL A 349 -8.81 34.12 -15.07
CA VAL A 349 -7.89 33.38 -15.97
C VAL A 349 -8.55 33.16 -17.34
N LEU A 350 -9.84 32.82 -17.38
CA LEU A 350 -10.60 32.64 -18.61
C LEU A 350 -10.68 33.95 -19.41
N GLU A 351 -10.95 35.07 -18.75
CA GLU A 351 -10.97 36.39 -19.39
C GLU A 351 -9.63 36.74 -20.05
N CYS A 352 -8.53 36.52 -19.33
CA CYS A 352 -7.18 36.70 -19.87
C CYS A 352 -6.93 35.83 -21.12
N LEU A 353 -7.39 34.58 -21.10
CA LEU A 353 -7.29 33.67 -22.26
C LEU A 353 -8.07 34.21 -23.46
N LEU A 354 -9.32 34.66 -23.24
CA LEU A 354 -10.19 35.18 -24.30
C LEU A 354 -9.65 36.48 -24.90
N GLU A 355 -9.06 37.35 -24.08
CA GLU A 355 -8.40 38.58 -24.55
C GLU A 355 -7.20 38.27 -25.45
N CYS A 356 -6.38 37.29 -25.08
CA CYS A 356 -5.21 36.88 -25.88
C CYS A 356 -5.60 36.23 -27.22
N ARG A 357 -6.80 35.64 -27.32
CA ARG A 357 -7.29 34.92 -28.51
C ARG A 357 -7.94 35.83 -29.55
N LYS A 358 -8.44 37.02 -29.17
CA LYS A 358 -9.14 37.90 -30.11
C LYS A 358 -8.22 38.21 -31.31
N PRO A 359 -8.60 37.86 -32.55
CA PRO A 359 -7.79 38.21 -33.71
C PRO A 359 -7.72 39.74 -33.78
N ASN A 360 -6.52 40.29 -33.93
CA ASN A 360 -6.33 41.68 -34.34
C ASN A 360 -7.02 41.87 -35.70
N THR A 361 -8.32 42.14 -35.67
CA THR A 361 -9.17 42.36 -36.85
C THR A 361 -9.46 43.84 -37.07
N ASP A 362 -8.76 44.71 -36.35
CA ASP A 362 -8.67 46.12 -36.68
C ASP A 362 -7.23 46.40 -37.07
N GLY A 363 -7.02 46.60 -38.36
CA GLY A 363 -5.77 47.12 -38.88
C GLY A 363 -5.61 48.56 -38.43
N GLU A 364 -5.09 48.76 -37.22
CA GLU A 364 -4.33 49.93 -36.78
C GLU A 364 -3.90 49.73 -35.31
N GLY A 365 -2.59 49.82 -35.07
CA GLY A 365 -2.03 49.92 -33.71
C GLY A 365 -1.77 48.58 -33.02
N GLY A 366 -0.54 48.09 -33.12
CA GLY A 366 -0.09 46.96 -32.31
C GLY A 366 -0.39 47.19 -30.83
N ALA A 367 -1.08 46.25 -30.21
CA ALA A 367 -1.10 46.11 -28.76
C ALA A 367 0.33 45.76 -28.31
N SER A 368 1.17 46.80 -28.22
CA SER A 368 2.53 46.67 -27.75
C SER A 368 2.48 46.28 -26.28
N ILE A 369 3.41 45.43 -25.89
CA ILE A 369 3.79 45.01 -24.54
C ILE A 369 3.90 46.19 -23.53
N ALA A 370 3.84 47.45 -23.98
CA ALA A 370 3.88 48.65 -23.15
C ALA A 370 2.66 48.82 -22.22
N SER A 371 1.44 48.40 -22.61
CA SER A 371 0.27 48.57 -21.73
C SER A 371 0.29 47.62 -20.52
N VAL A 372 0.91 46.44 -20.66
CA VAL A 372 1.01 45.44 -19.58
C VAL A 372 2.20 45.71 -18.65
N LYS A 373 3.27 46.35 -19.14
CA LYS A 373 4.43 46.72 -18.31
C LYS A 373 4.08 47.78 -17.25
N VAL A 374 3.03 48.57 -17.47
CA VAL A 374 2.54 49.59 -16.53
C VAL A 374 1.84 48.97 -15.30
N GLN A 375 1.24 47.78 -15.44
CA GLN A 375 0.57 47.12 -14.31
C GLN A 375 1.54 46.44 -13.32
N LEU A 376 2.81 46.23 -13.70
CA LEU A 376 3.83 45.54 -12.92
C LEU A 376 4.97 46.46 -12.44
N GLY A 377 4.87 47.78 -12.66
CA GLY A 377 5.96 48.72 -12.39
C GLY A 377 5.49 50.12 -12.02
N ALA A 378 4.80 50.28 -10.88
CA ALA A 378 4.54 51.59 -10.28
C ALA A 378 4.48 51.50 -8.75
N GLN A 379 5.62 51.27 -8.12
CA GLN A 379 5.91 51.89 -6.82
C GLN A 379 7.30 52.53 -6.92
N SER A 380 7.31 53.85 -6.94
CA SER A 380 8.50 54.66 -6.67
C SER A 380 8.12 55.80 -5.73
N PRO A 381 9.07 56.27 -4.90
CA PRO A 381 8.77 56.91 -3.62
C PRO A 381 8.74 58.44 -3.72
N SER A 382 7.96 59.09 -2.85
CA SER A 382 7.97 60.54 -2.67
C SER A 382 8.85 60.95 -1.47
N HIS A 383 9.81 61.84 -1.71
CA HIS A 383 10.60 62.59 -0.70
C HIS A 383 9.73 63.60 0.06
N SER A 384 9.91 63.86 1.37
CA SER A 384 10.91 64.77 2.00
C SER A 384 10.48 65.09 3.47
N PRO A 385 11.21 65.85 4.33
CA PRO A 385 12.66 65.94 4.60
C PRO A 385 13.07 65.92 6.12
N SER A 386 14.39 65.86 6.37
CA SER A 386 15.16 66.41 7.53
C SER A 386 15.28 65.62 8.86
N LYS A 387 16.50 65.14 9.17
CA LYS A 387 17.38 65.65 10.26
C LYS A 387 18.72 64.90 10.34
N LYS A 388 19.79 65.68 10.59
CA LYS A 388 21.19 65.28 10.84
C LYS A 388 21.31 64.36 12.06
N ILE A 389 22.30 63.46 12.06
CA ILE A 389 23.24 63.16 13.17
C ILE A 389 24.39 62.26 12.66
N GLU A 390 25.52 62.38 13.34
CA GLU A 390 26.90 62.07 13.01
C GLU A 390 27.33 60.57 13.05
N LYS A 391 28.25 60.25 12.12
CA LYS A 391 29.61 59.67 12.31
C LYS A 391 29.83 58.23 12.86
N SER A 392 30.71 57.55 12.12
CA SER A 392 31.60 56.39 12.40
C SER A 392 31.20 55.14 11.60
N GLY A 393 32.07 54.42 10.90
CA GLY A 393 33.50 54.47 10.65
C GLY A 393 33.98 53.06 10.28
N ARG A 394 34.82 52.95 9.24
CA ARG A 394 35.64 51.77 8.81
C ARG A 394 34.89 50.56 8.24
N ASP A 395 35.43 49.74 7.33
CA ASP A 395 36.57 49.72 6.39
C ASP A 395 36.26 48.49 5.51
N GLU A 396 36.18 48.65 4.19
CA GLU A 396 37.15 48.13 3.19
C GLU A 396 36.88 46.74 2.57
N LYS A 397 37.08 46.73 1.25
CA LYS A 397 37.50 45.67 0.31
C LYS A 397 36.41 44.77 -0.28
N GLU A 398 36.06 44.98 -1.57
CA GLU A 398 36.78 44.56 -2.80
C GLU A 398 36.79 43.03 -2.95
N PHE A 399 36.56 42.38 -4.09
CA PHE A 399 36.59 42.80 -5.48
C PHE A 399 35.81 41.77 -6.32
N SER A 400 35.22 42.26 -7.39
CA SER A 400 34.70 41.60 -8.58
C SER A 400 35.65 40.63 -9.31
N ARG A 401 35.11 39.68 -10.08
CA ARG A 401 35.58 39.12 -11.38
C ARG A 401 34.62 37.96 -11.73
N SER A 402 33.76 37.93 -12.75
CA SER A 402 33.75 38.30 -14.18
C SER A 402 34.44 37.29 -15.13
N TYR A 403 33.64 36.87 -16.14
CA TYR A 403 33.88 36.11 -17.39
C TYR A 403 34.26 34.62 -17.28
N ASP A 404 33.58 33.61 -17.86
CA ASP A 404 32.94 33.34 -19.17
C ASP A 404 33.84 32.54 -20.14
N SER A 405 33.17 31.75 -20.99
CA SER A 405 33.58 31.13 -22.26
C SER A 405 34.17 29.71 -22.32
N ASP A 406 33.40 28.87 -23.04
CA ASP A 406 33.78 27.93 -24.12
C ASP A 406 34.55 26.64 -23.81
N ALA A 407 34.51 25.56 -24.62
CA ALA A 407 33.60 24.96 -25.60
C ALA A 407 34.35 23.73 -26.19
N LYS A 408 33.61 22.80 -26.79
CA LYS A 408 33.98 21.86 -27.87
C LYS A 408 34.52 20.44 -27.60
N ASP A 409 33.70 19.51 -28.13
CA ASP A 409 34.00 18.43 -29.10
C ASP A 409 35.04 17.36 -28.81
N THR A 410 34.62 16.08 -28.85
CA THR A 410 34.82 15.24 -30.07
C THR A 410 34.03 13.91 -30.02
N GLU A 411 33.35 13.60 -31.13
CA GLU A 411 32.82 12.28 -31.48
C GLU A 411 33.93 11.33 -31.99
N ARG A 412 33.77 10.01 -31.79
CA ARG A 412 33.82 9.01 -32.90
C ARG A 412 33.51 7.56 -32.48
N ASN A 413 32.44 7.05 -33.08
CA ASN A 413 32.31 5.80 -33.85
C ASN A 413 32.62 4.39 -33.27
N LYS A 414 31.54 3.59 -33.28
CA LYS A 414 31.31 2.34 -34.05
C LYS A 414 31.64 0.96 -33.44
N ASN A 415 30.55 0.18 -33.35
CA ASN A 415 30.29 -1.13 -34.00
C ASN A 415 30.22 -2.42 -33.14
N PHE A 416 29.07 -3.08 -33.32
CA PHE A 416 28.79 -4.52 -33.50
C PHE A 416 28.84 -5.51 -32.31
N ASP A 417 27.63 -5.83 -31.86
CA ASP A 417 26.97 -7.14 -31.71
C ASP A 417 27.73 -8.48 -31.58
N SER A 418 27.08 -9.35 -30.79
CA SER A 418 27.05 -10.83 -30.79
C SER A 418 28.04 -11.65 -29.94
N SER A 419 27.45 -12.26 -28.90
CA SER A 419 27.48 -13.69 -28.50
C SER A 419 28.82 -14.40 -28.21
N GLY A 420 28.94 -14.96 -26.99
CA GLY A 420 29.96 -15.97 -26.68
C GLY A 420 30.07 -16.30 -25.20
N ASP A 421 29.47 -17.43 -24.82
CA ASP A 421 29.58 -18.13 -23.55
C ASP A 421 31.04 -18.53 -23.23
N SER A 422 31.56 -18.22 -22.04
CA SER A 422 32.72 -18.91 -21.44
C SER A 422 32.99 -18.48 -19.99
N SER A 423 32.64 -19.39 -19.08
CA SER A 423 33.34 -19.75 -17.84
C SER A 423 34.66 -19.00 -17.52
N TYR A 424 34.63 -18.12 -16.52
CA TYR A 424 35.77 -17.92 -15.61
C TYR A 424 35.32 -17.67 -14.16
N LYS A 425 35.75 -18.58 -13.30
CA LYS A 425 35.67 -18.49 -11.83
C LYS A 425 36.59 -17.37 -11.34
N TYR A 426 36.06 -16.44 -10.55
CA TYR A 426 36.85 -15.59 -9.66
C TYR A 426 36.33 -15.71 -8.23
N HIS A 427 37.24 -16.08 -7.32
CA HIS A 427 37.02 -16.11 -5.89
C HIS A 427 36.75 -14.69 -5.34
N PRO A 428 35.81 -14.51 -4.39
CA PRO A 428 35.55 -13.21 -3.81
C PRO A 428 36.65 -12.82 -2.81
N ALA A 429 37.29 -11.69 -3.06
CA ALA A 429 38.21 -11.04 -2.14
C ALA A 429 37.47 -10.61 -0.86
N LYS A 430 38.01 -11.05 0.29
CA LYS A 430 37.60 -10.68 1.63
C LYS A 430 37.54 -9.16 1.77
N LYS A 431 36.36 -8.59 2.07
CA LYS A 431 36.23 -7.24 2.61
C LYS A 431 35.81 -7.30 4.08
N LEU A 432 36.55 -6.52 4.85
CA LEU A 432 36.50 -6.41 6.29
C LEU A 432 35.12 -6.04 6.82
N LYS A 433 34.83 -6.63 7.98
CA LYS A 433 33.70 -6.39 8.86
C LYS A 433 33.81 -4.96 9.42
N LEU A 434 32.97 -4.05 8.93
CA LEU A 434 32.70 -2.75 9.55
C LEU A 434 31.26 -2.78 10.05
N SER A 435 31.12 -2.57 11.35
CA SER A 435 29.88 -2.46 12.14
C SER A 435 28.91 -1.46 11.52
N ALA A 436 27.75 -1.97 11.09
CA ALA A 436 26.70 -1.20 10.41
C ALA A 436 25.57 -0.77 11.37
N ASP A 437 25.91 -0.26 12.55
CA ASP A 437 24.92 0.13 13.57
C ASP A 437 24.71 1.65 13.72
N ILE A 438 25.30 2.52 12.89
CA ILE A 438 25.16 3.99 13.07
C ILE A 438 24.92 4.75 11.76
N LEU A 439 24.15 4.21 10.80
CA LEU A 439 23.81 4.93 9.55
C LEU A 439 22.39 4.64 9.01
N LYS A 440 21.41 4.48 9.90
CA LYS A 440 19.97 4.41 9.54
C LYS A 440 19.19 5.61 10.06
N THR A 441 19.57 6.81 9.64
CA THR A 441 18.68 7.98 9.68
C THR A 441 18.91 8.79 8.42
N SER A 442 17.83 9.14 7.71
CA SER A 442 17.81 9.87 6.43
C SER A 442 17.84 9.01 5.15
N GLY A 443 16.90 8.06 5.04
CA GLY A 443 16.34 7.70 3.75
C GLY A 443 14.88 8.15 3.70
N ASN A 444 14.45 8.81 2.62
CA ASN A 444 13.05 9.24 2.43
C ASN A 444 12.13 8.01 2.54
N LYS A 445 11.48 7.86 3.70
CA LYS A 445 10.49 6.80 3.93
C LYS A 445 9.30 7.06 3.01
N SER A 446 8.90 6.05 2.24
CA SER A 446 7.67 6.13 1.44
C SER A 446 6.46 6.38 2.35
N LEU A 447 5.42 7.05 1.84
CA LEU A 447 4.16 7.26 2.57
C LEU A 447 3.53 5.92 3.01
N LEU A 448 3.73 4.86 2.23
CA LEU A 448 3.29 3.51 2.60
C LEU A 448 4.08 3.00 3.82
N SER A 449 5.41 3.14 3.86
CA SER A 449 6.18 2.74 5.04
C SER A 449 5.86 3.56 6.28
N LEU A 450 5.64 4.88 6.14
CA LEU A 450 5.20 5.73 7.24
C LEU A 450 3.80 5.34 7.73
N TRP A 451 2.92 4.98 6.80
CA TRP A 451 1.57 4.51 7.11
C TRP A 451 1.60 3.14 7.81
N THR A 452 2.35 2.18 7.29
CA THR A 452 2.52 0.87 7.93
C THR A 452 3.14 1.01 9.31
N ASP A 453 4.20 1.83 9.48
CA ASP A 453 4.80 2.12 10.78
C ASP A 453 3.76 2.73 11.74
N ARG A 454 2.95 3.69 11.28
CA ARG A 454 1.88 4.31 12.08
C ARG A 454 0.78 3.31 12.43
N LEU A 455 0.37 2.46 11.49
CA LEU A 455 -0.65 1.44 11.71
C LEU A 455 -0.15 0.46 12.78
N THR A 456 1.08 -0.04 12.66
CA THR A 456 1.74 -0.88 13.66
C THR A 456 1.76 -0.20 15.02
N THR A 457 2.17 1.08 15.09
CA THR A 457 2.23 1.85 16.35
C THR A 457 0.84 2.06 16.97
N GLU A 458 -0.20 2.31 16.17
CA GLU A 458 -1.58 2.47 16.67
C GLU A 458 -2.20 1.12 17.08
N HIS A 459 -1.86 0.03 16.41
CA HIS A 459 -2.27 -1.31 16.82
C HIS A 459 -1.57 -1.76 18.10
N GLU A 460 -0.29 -1.45 18.30
CA GLU A 460 0.43 -1.66 19.56
C GLU A 460 -0.28 -0.97 20.73
N LYS A 461 -0.85 0.22 20.53
CA LYS A 461 -1.64 0.93 21.54
C LYS A 461 -3.02 0.33 21.81
N ARG A 462 -3.60 -0.37 20.83
CA ARG A 462 -4.90 -1.07 20.95
C ARG A 462 -4.75 -2.47 21.50
N PHE A 463 -3.52 -2.99 21.58
CA PHE A 463 -3.22 -4.23 22.26
C PHE A 463 -3.54 -4.03 23.74
N VAL A 464 -4.62 -4.65 24.21
CA VAL A 464 -4.85 -4.77 25.65
C VAL A 464 -3.74 -5.68 26.15
N GLU A 465 -2.79 -5.10 26.88
CA GLU A 465 -1.69 -5.83 27.45
C GLU A 465 -2.26 -6.98 28.31
N PHE A 466 -1.70 -8.18 28.16
CA PHE A 466 -2.14 -9.35 28.92
C PHE A 466 -2.13 -8.97 30.41
N ALA A 467 -3.27 -9.07 31.09
CA ALA A 467 -3.41 -8.60 32.48
C ALA A 467 -2.36 -9.23 33.42
N GLY A 468 -1.83 -10.41 33.07
CA GLY A 468 -0.73 -11.05 33.80
C GLY A 468 0.68 -10.52 33.49
N ARG A 469 0.87 -9.48 32.67
CA ARG A 469 2.15 -8.76 32.49
C ARG A 469 2.16 -7.37 33.12
N ILE A 470 0.99 -6.81 33.40
CA ILE A 470 0.81 -5.43 33.88
C ILE A 470 1.64 -5.14 35.16
N ASN A 471 2.00 -6.16 35.93
CA ASN A 471 2.72 -6.00 37.21
C ASN A 471 3.99 -6.89 37.39
N GLY A 472 4.59 -7.46 36.34
CA GLY A 472 5.75 -8.36 36.56
C GLY A 472 6.69 -8.59 35.39
N ASN A 473 8.01 -8.44 35.65
CA ASN A 473 9.10 -8.91 34.79
C ASN A 473 9.26 -10.45 34.89
N GLY A 474 8.23 -11.20 34.52
CA GLY A 474 8.25 -12.66 34.51
C GLY A 474 6.88 -13.33 34.34
N PRO A 475 6.83 -14.65 34.07
CA PRO A 475 5.56 -15.38 34.00
C PRO A 475 4.83 -15.31 35.36
N VAL A 476 3.57 -14.86 35.34
CA VAL A 476 2.74 -14.79 36.55
C VAL A 476 2.50 -16.17 37.12
N LYS A 477 2.75 -16.30 38.43
CA LYS A 477 2.30 -17.46 39.22
C LYS A 477 0.77 -17.42 39.29
N LEU A 478 0.12 -18.21 38.44
CA LEU A 478 -1.28 -18.53 38.62
C LEU A 478 -1.42 -19.30 39.95
N TYR A 479 -2.33 -18.87 40.81
CA TYR A 479 -2.60 -19.42 42.15
C TYR A 479 -1.49 -19.19 43.20
N PRO A 480 -1.21 -17.93 43.60
CA PRO A 480 -0.25 -17.63 44.68
C PRO A 480 -0.66 -18.22 46.05
N ASN A 481 -1.92 -18.64 46.19
CA ASN A 481 -2.48 -19.20 47.43
C ASN A 481 -2.49 -20.73 47.46
N ILE A 482 -2.07 -21.42 46.39
CA ILE A 482 -1.84 -22.87 46.46
C ILE A 482 -0.45 -23.06 47.08
N LYS A 483 -0.42 -23.37 48.37
CA LYS A 483 0.79 -23.87 49.03
C LYS A 483 1.13 -25.22 48.39
N CYS A 484 2.29 -25.32 47.76
CA CYS A 484 2.90 -26.63 47.50
C CYS A 484 3.20 -27.26 48.86
N GLU A 485 2.29 -28.09 49.38
CA GLU A 485 2.67 -29.09 50.35
C GLU A 485 3.25 -30.28 49.59
N GLY A 486 4.55 -30.47 49.76
CA GLY A 486 5.29 -31.54 49.11
C GLY A 486 6.80 -31.34 49.17
N ASN A 487 7.34 -31.08 50.37
CA ASN A 487 8.70 -31.55 50.67
C ASN A 487 8.61 -33.07 50.84
N GLY A 488 9.22 -33.80 49.93
CA GLY A 488 9.39 -35.24 50.01
C GLY A 488 10.59 -35.61 49.17
N ASP A 489 11.71 -35.84 49.85
CA ASP A 489 12.91 -36.49 49.32
C ASP A 489 12.57 -37.82 48.63
N GLY A 490 13.21 -38.10 47.49
CA GLY A 490 13.18 -39.41 46.81
C GLY A 490 12.91 -39.32 45.31
#